data_AF-A0A098MF64-F1
#
_entry.id   AF-A0A098MF64-F1
#
_cell.length_a   1.000
_cell.length_b   1.000
_cell.length_c   1.000
_cell.angle_alpha   90.00
_cell.angle_beta   90.00
_cell.angle_gamma   90.00
#
_symmetry.space_group_name_H-M   'P 1'
#
loop_
_entity.id
_entity.type
_entity.pdbx_description
1 polymer ?
#
loop_
_entity_poly.entity_id
_entity_poly.type
_entity_poly.pdbx_seq_one_letter_code
_entity_poly.pdbx_strand_id
1 'polypeptide(L)'
;MQEKLLLSRDEKQLQIRVAQAEEENARLIKENNSLKKRVICRRKEQDALQLRGKVRLQELLGLAVTDNFKLHKRRAFSLLWSDYRNRFGVRSYRDTLEINYDEGIRFIGEWKPKNSGDSYLIGVCTL
;
A
#
# COMPACT_ATOMS: atom_id res chain seq x y z
N MET A 1 -51.74 30.04 -12.56
CA MET A 1 -50.63 31.02 -12.36
C MET A 1 -49.85 30.75 -11.07
N GLN A 2 -50.53 30.54 -9.93
CA GLN A 2 -49.89 30.23 -8.63
C GLN A 2 -49.05 28.93 -8.64
N GLU A 3 -49.53 27.87 -9.28
CA GLU A 3 -48.84 26.57 -9.36
C GLU A 3 -47.49 26.64 -10.12
N LYS A 4 -47.44 27.35 -11.25
CA LYS A 4 -46.18 27.62 -11.97
C LYS A 4 -45.17 28.39 -11.12
N LEU A 5 -45.65 29.30 -10.27
CA LEU A 5 -44.80 30.09 -9.38
C LEU A 5 -44.21 29.23 -8.26
N LEU A 6 -45.00 28.27 -7.76
CA LEU A 6 -44.59 27.32 -6.73
C LEU A 6 -43.54 26.33 -7.27
N LEU A 7 -43.77 25.75 -8.44
CA LEU A 7 -42.82 24.88 -9.15
C LEU A 7 -41.46 25.58 -9.36
N SER A 8 -41.46 26.83 -9.81
CA SER A 8 -40.22 27.61 -10.00
C SER A 8 -39.48 27.90 -8.68
N ARG A 9 -40.20 28.03 -7.57
CA ARG A 9 -39.59 28.20 -6.24
C ARG A 9 -38.92 26.91 -5.76
N ASP A 10 -39.59 25.78 -5.96
CA ASP A 10 -39.07 24.47 -5.57
C ASP A 10 -37.84 24.06 -6.39
N GLU A 11 -37.85 24.35 -7.70
CA GLU A 11 -36.68 24.19 -8.57
C GLU A 11 -35.46 24.99 -8.07
N LYS A 12 -35.66 26.24 -7.64
CA LYS A 12 -34.58 27.07 -7.09
C LYS A 12 -34.08 26.54 -5.74
N GLN A 13 -34.98 26.07 -4.89
CA GLN A 13 -34.59 25.44 -3.62
C GLN A 13 -33.78 24.16 -3.85
N LEU A 14 -34.18 23.34 -4.83
CA LEU A 14 -33.44 22.16 -5.23
C LEU A 14 -32.04 22.52 -5.75
N GLN A 15 -31.91 23.54 -6.59
CA GLN A 15 -30.61 23.99 -7.09
C GLN A 15 -29.66 24.43 -5.97
N ILE A 16 -30.16 25.18 -4.99
CA ILE A 16 -29.37 25.59 -3.82
C ILE A 16 -28.89 24.38 -3.03
N ARG A 17 -29.79 23.40 -2.77
CA ARG A 17 -29.44 22.19 -2.02
C ARG A 17 -28.42 21.33 -2.76
N VAL A 18 -28.53 21.22 -4.08
CA VAL A 18 -27.54 20.50 -4.91
C VAL A 18 -26.18 21.19 -4.84
N ALA A 19 -26.13 22.51 -5.01
CA ALA A 19 -24.88 23.27 -4.92
C ALA A 19 -24.21 23.10 -3.55
N GLN A 20 -24.98 23.16 -2.46
CA GLN A 20 -24.48 22.92 -1.10
C GLN A 20 -23.95 21.48 -0.92
N ALA A 21 -24.67 20.48 -1.45
CA ALA A 21 -24.25 19.09 -1.38
C ALA A 21 -22.98 18.82 -2.18
N GLU A 22 -22.81 19.46 -3.35
CA GLU A 22 -21.59 19.36 -4.16
C GLU A 22 -20.38 19.98 -3.44
N GLU A 23 -20.55 21.15 -2.82
CA GLU A 23 -19.51 21.80 -2.02
C GLU A 23 -19.10 20.95 -0.81
N GLU A 24 -20.08 20.39 -0.09
CA GLU A 24 -19.83 19.51 1.05
C GLU A 24 -19.11 18.23 0.62
N ASN A 25 -19.54 17.60 -0.49
CA ASN A 25 -18.85 16.42 -1.03
C ASN A 25 -17.40 16.73 -1.41
N ALA A 26 -17.13 17.88 -2.06
CA ALA A 26 -15.77 18.29 -2.38
C ALA A 26 -14.91 18.46 -1.12
N ARG A 27 -15.47 19.02 -0.05
CA ARG A 27 -14.81 19.15 1.25
C ARG A 27 -14.51 17.79 1.88
N LEU A 28 -15.49 16.89 1.92
CA LEU A 28 -15.35 15.55 2.51
C LEU A 28 -14.32 14.70 1.75
N ILE A 29 -14.26 14.82 0.42
CA ILE A 29 -13.25 14.14 -0.39
C ILE A 29 -11.84 14.63 -0.03
N LYS A 30 -11.66 15.95 0.11
CA LYS A 30 -10.38 16.56 0.48
C LYS A 30 -9.92 16.11 1.88
N GLU A 31 -10.85 16.04 2.82
CA GLU A 31 -10.59 15.57 4.18
C GLU A 31 -10.23 14.09 4.20
N ASN A 32 -11.04 13.23 3.56
CA ASN A 32 -10.74 11.80 3.43
C ASN A 32 -9.36 11.54 2.83
N ASN A 33 -9.00 12.26 1.78
CA ASN A 33 -7.67 12.13 1.16
C ASN A 33 -6.55 12.53 2.13
N SER A 34 -6.78 13.51 2.99
CA SER A 34 -5.82 13.93 4.02
C SER A 34 -5.71 12.91 5.15
N LEU A 35 -6.82 12.30 5.56
CA LEU A 35 -6.86 11.25 6.57
C LEU A 35 -6.17 9.97 6.07
N LYS A 36 -6.46 9.53 4.84
CA LYS A 36 -5.84 8.36 4.22
C LYS A 36 -4.31 8.44 4.16
N LYS A 37 -3.74 9.64 4.06
CA LYS A 37 -2.28 9.88 4.13
C LYS A 37 -1.67 9.65 5.52
N ARG A 38 -2.47 9.35 6.54
CA ARG A 38 -2.03 9.18 7.94
C ARG A 38 -2.49 7.86 8.56
N VAL A 39 -3.43 7.16 7.91
CA VAL A 39 -3.98 5.89 8.40
C VAL A 39 -3.04 4.75 8.05
N ILE A 40 -2.65 3.97 9.06
CA ILE A 40 -1.87 2.74 8.93
C ILE A 40 -2.80 1.61 8.44
N CYS A 41 -2.29 0.78 7.53
CA CYS A 41 -2.98 -0.39 7.01
C CYS A 41 -3.41 -1.35 8.13
N ARG A 42 -4.52 -2.05 7.91
CA ARG A 42 -5.13 -2.95 8.90
C ARG A 42 -4.25 -4.18 9.12
N ARG A 43 -4.48 -4.89 10.23
CA ARG A 43 -3.70 -6.08 10.58
C ARG A 43 -3.63 -7.12 9.45
N LYS A 44 -4.74 -7.37 8.75
CA LYS A 44 -4.80 -8.31 7.61
C LYS A 44 -3.82 -7.91 6.48
N GLU A 45 -3.70 -6.62 6.20
CA GLU A 45 -2.80 -6.08 5.17
C GLU A 45 -1.34 -6.15 5.62
N GLN A 46 -1.07 -5.87 6.91
CA GLN A 46 0.26 -6.06 7.50
C GLN A 46 0.72 -7.52 7.44
N ASP A 47 -0.19 -8.46 7.74
CA ASP A 47 0.08 -9.89 7.65
C ASP A 47 0.33 -10.32 6.19
N ALA A 48 -0.40 -9.73 5.23
CA ALA A 48 -0.19 -9.95 3.80
C ALA A 48 1.17 -9.43 3.32
N LEU A 49 1.59 -8.24 3.74
CA LEU A 49 2.94 -7.71 3.48
C LEU A 49 4.01 -8.67 4.02
N GLN A 50 3.84 -9.13 5.26
CA GLN A 50 4.78 -10.06 5.88
C GLN A 50 4.85 -11.38 5.10
N LEU A 51 3.71 -11.95 4.73
CA LEU A 51 3.62 -13.18 3.96
C LEU A 51 4.27 -13.01 2.59
N ARG A 52 3.97 -11.93 1.88
CA ARG A 52 4.58 -11.64 0.57
C ARG A 52 6.09 -11.56 0.67
N GLY A 53 6.62 -10.96 1.74
CA GLY A 53 8.06 -10.92 2.00
C GLY A 53 8.67 -12.30 2.21
N LYS A 54 7.98 -13.18 2.95
CA LYS A 54 8.42 -14.58 3.13
C LYS A 54 8.46 -15.32 1.81
N VAL A 55 7.38 -15.25 1.03
CA VAL A 55 7.26 -15.90 -0.27
C VAL A 55 8.35 -15.40 -1.22
N ARG A 56 8.55 -14.07 -1.31
CA ARG A 56 9.59 -13.51 -2.18
C ARG A 56 10.98 -14.03 -1.85
N LEU A 57 11.34 -14.07 -0.58
CA LEU A 57 12.67 -14.56 -0.19
C LEU A 57 12.83 -16.06 -0.44
N GLN A 58 11.76 -16.84 -0.36
CA GLN A 58 11.77 -18.25 -0.77
C GLN A 58 11.96 -18.40 -2.29
N GLU A 59 11.32 -17.55 -3.10
CA GLU A 59 11.54 -17.52 -4.56
C GLU A 59 13.00 -17.20 -4.92
N LEU A 60 13.59 -16.19 -4.27
CA LEU A 60 14.95 -15.72 -4.58
C LEU A 60 16.07 -16.67 -4.13
N LEU A 61 15.89 -17.36 -3.00
CA LEU A 61 16.89 -18.25 -2.43
C LEU A 61 16.76 -19.69 -2.95
N GLY A 62 15.81 -19.95 -3.85
CA GLY A 62 15.39 -21.29 -4.25
C GLY A 62 14.44 -21.91 -3.23
N LEU A 63 13.41 -22.60 -3.72
CA LEU A 63 12.39 -23.27 -2.91
C LEU A 63 13.06 -24.23 -1.91
N ALA A 64 13.13 -23.81 -0.65
CA ALA A 64 13.07 -24.60 0.57
C ALA A 64 13.68 -26.02 0.54
N VAL A 65 14.95 -26.22 0.17
CA VAL A 65 15.65 -27.50 0.49
C VAL A 65 17.14 -27.32 0.80
N THR A 66 17.80 -26.26 0.34
CA THR A 66 19.25 -26.10 0.51
C THR A 66 19.64 -25.41 1.81
N ASP A 67 20.74 -25.84 2.42
CA ASP A 67 21.34 -25.23 3.63
C ASP A 67 21.58 -23.72 3.50
N ASN A 68 21.74 -23.23 2.26
CA ASN A 68 21.82 -21.80 1.93
C ASN A 68 20.62 -20.97 2.41
N PHE A 69 19.38 -21.47 2.30
CA PHE A 69 18.22 -20.72 2.80
C PHE A 69 18.32 -20.55 4.31
N LYS A 70 18.61 -21.62 5.05
CA LYS A 70 18.74 -21.57 6.51
C LYS A 70 19.86 -20.62 6.94
N LEU A 71 21.00 -20.66 6.25
CA LEU A 71 22.17 -19.85 6.56
C LEU A 71 21.93 -18.35 6.31
N HIS A 72 21.25 -18.01 5.21
CA HIS A 72 21.15 -16.63 4.76
C HIS A 72 19.80 -15.96 4.98
N LYS A 73 18.76 -16.71 5.38
CA LYS A 73 17.40 -16.21 5.63
C LYS A 73 17.40 -14.95 6.49
N ARG A 74 18.09 -14.96 7.64
CA ARG A 74 18.08 -13.82 8.57
C ARG A 74 18.58 -12.54 7.90
N ARG A 75 19.71 -12.62 7.18
CA ARG A 75 20.31 -11.49 6.46
C ARG A 75 19.39 -11.00 5.34
N ALA A 76 18.83 -11.92 4.55
CA ALA A 76 17.92 -11.57 3.45
C ALA A 76 16.65 -10.85 3.95
N PHE A 77 16.03 -11.33 5.03
CA PHE A 77 14.90 -10.63 5.67
C PHE A 77 15.28 -9.25 6.18
N SER A 78 16.44 -9.12 6.85
CA SER A 78 16.93 -7.83 7.33
C SER A 78 17.13 -6.82 6.18
N LEU A 79 17.69 -7.26 5.05
CA LEU A 79 17.90 -6.42 3.88
C LEU A 79 16.59 -5.99 3.24
N LEU A 80 15.69 -6.93 2.94
CA LEU A 80 14.36 -6.64 2.37
C LEU A 80 13.64 -5.59 3.20
N TRP A 81 13.54 -5.81 4.50
CA TRP A 81 12.81 -4.89 5.37
C TRP A 81 13.56 -3.57 5.58
N SER A 82 14.88 -3.55 5.49
CA SER A 82 15.65 -2.32 5.50
C SER A 82 15.34 -1.46 4.28
N ASP A 83 15.39 -2.06 3.09
CA ASP A 83 15.06 -1.36 1.85
C ASP A 83 13.60 -0.92 1.80
N TYR A 84 12.69 -1.76 2.31
CA TYR A 84 11.28 -1.40 2.44
C TYR A 84 11.09 -0.16 3.32
N ARG A 85 11.69 -0.15 4.53
CA ARG A 85 11.61 1.00 5.44
C ARG A 85 12.16 2.26 4.80
N ASN A 86 13.29 2.16 4.10
CA ASN A 86 13.90 3.28 3.39
C ASN A 86 13.02 3.78 2.24
N ARG A 87 12.37 2.88 1.49
CA ARG A 87 11.49 3.22 0.37
C ARG A 87 10.24 3.97 0.83
N PHE A 88 9.61 3.52 1.91
CA PHE A 88 8.33 4.04 2.38
C PHE A 88 8.44 5.03 3.53
N GLY A 89 9.64 5.28 4.06
CA GLY A 89 9.85 6.20 5.19
C GLY A 89 9.21 5.74 6.50
N VAL A 90 9.13 4.42 6.71
CA VAL A 90 8.43 3.81 7.86
C VAL A 90 9.40 3.08 8.79
N ARG A 91 9.06 2.94 10.07
CA ARG A 91 9.87 2.19 11.05
C ARG A 91 9.71 0.68 10.91
N SER A 92 8.59 0.22 10.37
CA SER A 92 8.28 -1.18 10.12
C SER A 92 7.27 -1.30 8.99
N TYR A 93 7.19 -2.46 8.34
CA TYR A 93 6.10 -2.75 7.41
C TYR A 93 4.72 -2.67 8.10
N ARG A 94 4.67 -2.82 9.44
CA ARG A 94 3.46 -2.63 10.24
C ARG A 94 2.99 -1.18 10.32
N ASP A 95 3.86 -0.23 10.02
CA ASP A 95 3.53 1.20 9.99
C ASP A 95 3.23 1.68 8.56
N THR A 96 3.05 0.75 7.61
CA THR A 96 2.69 1.09 6.23
C THR A 96 1.34 1.78 6.21
N LEU A 97 1.26 2.95 5.59
CA LEU A 97 0.01 3.66 5.37
C LEU A 97 -0.89 2.89 4.40
N GLU A 98 -2.20 2.96 4.59
CA GLU A 98 -3.20 2.29 3.73
C GLU A 98 -3.00 2.65 2.25
N ILE A 99 -2.73 3.92 1.96
CA ILE A 99 -2.45 4.41 0.60
C ILE A 99 -1.20 3.79 -0.06
N ASN A 100 -0.29 3.24 0.75
CA ASN A 100 0.97 2.66 0.29
C ASN A 100 0.91 1.12 0.25
N TYR A 101 -0.21 0.51 0.62
CA TYR A 101 -0.33 -0.95 0.73
C TYR A 101 -0.03 -1.65 -0.60
N ASP A 102 -0.72 -1.25 -1.67
CA ASP A 102 -0.56 -1.89 -3.00
C ASP A 102 0.86 -1.72 -3.53
N GLU A 103 1.43 -0.52 -3.37
CA GLU A 103 2.82 -0.25 -3.74
C GLU A 103 3.80 -1.07 -2.89
N GLY A 104 3.51 -1.27 -1.60
CA GLY A 104 4.26 -2.12 -0.70
C GLY A 104 4.30 -3.57 -1.17
N ILE A 105 3.15 -4.13 -1.57
CA ILE A 105 3.05 -5.48 -2.11
C ILE A 105 3.86 -5.61 -3.41
N ARG A 106 3.73 -4.64 -4.33
CA ARG A 106 4.49 -4.61 -5.59
C ARG A 106 5.99 -4.53 -5.34
N PHE A 107 6.43 -3.60 -4.50
CA PHE A 107 7.83 -3.44 -4.13
C PHE A 107 8.41 -4.75 -3.59
N ILE A 108 7.73 -5.40 -2.64
CA ILE A 108 8.21 -6.67 -2.10
C ILE A 108 8.28 -7.73 -3.21
N GLY A 109 7.29 -7.79 -4.09
CA GLY A 109 7.27 -8.78 -5.16
C GLY A 109 8.38 -8.64 -6.20
N GLU A 110 8.83 -7.42 -6.44
CA GLU A 110 9.90 -7.10 -7.39
C GLU A 110 11.28 -7.04 -6.73
N TRP A 111 11.32 -6.95 -5.39
CA TRP A 111 12.55 -6.74 -4.63
C TRP A 111 13.62 -7.78 -4.97
N LYS A 112 14.86 -7.29 -5.08
CA LYS A 112 16.11 -8.05 -5.19
C LYS A 112 17.19 -7.29 -4.42
N PRO A 113 18.17 -7.97 -3.79
CA PRO A 113 19.26 -7.29 -3.12
C PRO A 113 20.10 -6.48 -4.12
N LYS A 114 20.43 -5.24 -3.77
CA LYS A 114 21.11 -4.28 -4.67
C LYS A 114 22.62 -4.52 -4.81
N ASN A 115 23.26 -5.16 -3.84
CA ASN A 115 24.71 -5.27 -3.80
C ASN A 115 25.22 -6.57 -4.45
N SER A 116 26.25 -6.44 -5.28
CA SER A 116 26.97 -7.54 -5.93
C SER A 116 27.59 -8.53 -4.91
N GLY A 117 27.95 -8.06 -3.72
CA GLY A 117 28.39 -8.88 -2.60
C GLY A 117 27.27 -9.56 -1.80
N ASP A 118 26.02 -9.49 -2.26
CA ASP A 118 24.88 -10.27 -1.77
C ASP A 118 24.25 -11.11 -2.91
N SER A 119 24.96 -11.21 -4.06
CA SER A 119 24.52 -11.98 -5.23
C SER A 119 24.32 -13.48 -4.94
N TYR A 120 25.02 -14.03 -3.93
CA TYR A 120 24.79 -15.38 -3.41
C TYR A 120 23.40 -15.58 -2.77
N LEU A 121 22.66 -14.51 -2.49
CA LEU A 121 21.26 -14.58 -2.07
C LEU A 121 20.28 -14.74 -3.24
N ILE A 122 20.77 -14.57 -4.47
CA ILE A 122 20.02 -14.80 -5.70
C ILE A 122 20.44 -16.18 -6.19
N GLY A 123 19.85 -17.21 -5.60
CA GLY A 123 19.94 -18.56 -6.14
C GLY A 123 19.34 -18.53 -7.53
N VAL A 124 20.18 -18.76 -8.54
CA VAL A 124 19.89 -18.59 -9.96
C VAL A 124 18.67 -19.42 -10.36
N CYS A 125 17.48 -18.81 -10.34
CA CYS A 125 16.33 -19.25 -11.15
C CYS A 125 16.56 -18.70 -12.56
N THR A 126 17.41 -19.35 -13.33
CA THR A 126 17.52 -19.16 -14.79
C THR A 126 17.39 -20.54 -15.41
N LEU A 127 16.16 -20.89 -15.78
CA LEU A 127 15.82 -21.85 -16.81
C LEU A 127 14.79 -21.18 -17.71
#